data_AF-A0A359M3T9-F1
#
_entry.id   AF-A0A359M3T9-F1
#
_cell.length_a   1.000
_cell.length_b   1.000
_cell.length_c   1.000
_cell.angle_alpha   90.00
_cell.angle_beta   90.00
_cell.angle_gamma   90.00
#
_symmetry.space_group_name_H-M   'P 1'
#
loop_
_entity.id
_entity.type
_entity.pdbx_description
1 polymer ?
#
loop_
_entity_poly.entity_id
_entity_poly.type
_entity_poly.pdbx_seq_one_letter_code
_entity_poly.pdbx_strand_id
1 'polypeptide(L)'
;MIRRLSRHLFLKLLSLALAVLLWFALVGDPELTATVNVPVQYKRLANDFEISSDFPHSVQLEVRGPSAKLSSMAAASTPVVLDLSDQQQPGERTFTIRESDVRLPPGVSLARAIPSQVRLRLERRVSREVPVEVRFAGPPPRGYRVASVKVAPPNVRIEGPATHVERIESVETDPVQLGAIVSEAEYSVQLFVGDPQVRLSSTAPVLVQVKTERVR
;
A
#
# COMPACT_ATOMS: atom_id res chain seq x y z
N MET A 1 12.75 75.29 -20.55
CA MET A 1 11.56 74.44 -20.36
C MET A 1 11.67 73.39 -19.22
N ILE A 2 12.82 73.24 -18.54
CA ILE A 2 13.05 72.17 -17.52
C ILE A 2 12.81 72.62 -16.05
N ARG A 3 12.68 73.92 -15.79
CA ARG A 3 12.71 74.50 -14.42
C ARG A 3 11.40 74.40 -13.62
N ARG A 4 10.31 73.88 -14.21
CA ARG A 4 9.03 73.59 -13.51
C ARG A 4 8.93 72.15 -13.02
N LEU A 5 9.83 71.26 -13.42
CA LEU A 5 9.77 69.85 -13.04
C LEU A 5 10.23 69.59 -11.60
N SER A 6 10.93 70.56 -10.99
CA SER A 6 11.57 70.44 -9.67
C SER A 6 10.78 70.98 -8.48
N ARG A 7 9.62 71.62 -8.69
CA ARG A 7 8.70 71.91 -7.58
C ARG A 7 7.88 70.65 -7.29
N HIS A 8 7.90 70.21 -6.02
CA HIS A 8 7.32 68.95 -5.52
C HIS A 8 8.09 67.66 -5.86
N LEU A 9 9.42 67.72 -6.04
CA LEU A 9 10.25 66.52 -6.23
C LEU A 9 10.08 65.52 -5.07
N PHE A 10 9.96 66.01 -3.84
CA PHE A 10 9.73 65.21 -2.63
C PHE A 10 8.42 64.42 -2.69
N LEU A 11 7.31 65.04 -3.12
CA LEU A 11 6.00 64.36 -3.19
C LEU A 11 6.00 63.26 -4.27
N LYS A 12 6.69 63.48 -5.39
CA LYS A 12 6.83 62.46 -6.45
C LYS A 12 7.70 61.28 -6.01
N LEU A 13 8.79 61.56 -5.30
CA LEU A 13 9.64 60.52 -4.70
C LEU A 13 8.88 59.73 -3.63
N LEU A 14 8.10 60.41 -2.79
CA LEU A 14 7.28 59.77 -1.77
C LEU A 14 6.20 58.87 -2.38
N SER A 15 5.51 59.32 -3.44
CA SER A 15 4.53 58.49 -4.15
C SER A 15 5.17 57.29 -4.84
N LEU A 16 6.38 57.46 -5.40
CA LEU A 16 7.12 56.35 -6.01
C LEU A 16 7.58 55.34 -4.95
N ALA A 17 8.09 55.80 -3.80
CA ALA A 17 8.48 54.95 -2.70
C ALA A 17 7.29 54.15 -2.14
N LEU A 18 6.13 54.80 -1.97
CA LEU A 18 4.89 54.13 -1.56
C LEU A 18 4.40 53.13 -2.60
N ALA A 19 4.48 53.46 -3.89
CA ALA A 19 4.13 52.54 -4.96
C ALA A 19 5.06 51.30 -4.99
N VAL A 20 6.36 51.48 -4.78
CA VAL A 20 7.33 50.37 -4.70
C VAL A 20 7.11 49.52 -3.45
N LEU A 21 6.83 50.13 -2.29
CA LEU A 21 6.50 49.40 -1.07
C LEU A 21 5.20 48.60 -1.21
N LEU A 22 4.16 49.19 -1.80
CA LEU A 22 2.90 48.51 -2.07
C LEU A 22 3.06 47.42 -3.13
N TRP A 23 3.86 47.66 -4.17
CA TRP A 23 4.20 46.64 -5.17
C TRP A 23 4.92 45.46 -4.51
N PHE A 24 5.91 45.70 -3.65
CA PHE A 24 6.60 44.63 -2.94
C PHE A 24 5.70 43.89 -1.94
N ALA A 25 4.76 44.60 -1.30
CA ALA A 25 3.79 44.01 -0.40
C ALA A 25 2.71 43.17 -1.12
N LEU A 26 2.38 43.52 -2.38
CA LEU A 26 1.34 42.86 -3.17
C LEU A 26 1.88 41.77 -4.10
N VAL A 27 3.11 41.92 -4.61
CA VAL A 27 3.86 40.89 -5.34
C VAL A 27 4.44 39.92 -4.32
N GLY A 28 3.55 39.28 -3.55
CA GLY A 28 3.89 38.07 -2.84
C GLY A 28 4.28 36.96 -3.82
N ASP A 29 4.98 35.95 -3.31
CA ASP A 29 5.34 34.77 -4.09
C ASP A 29 4.10 34.18 -4.79
N PRO A 30 4.15 33.90 -6.10
CA PRO A 30 3.03 33.28 -6.78
C PRO A 30 2.75 31.91 -6.16
N GLU A 31 1.56 31.73 -5.59
CA GLU A 31 1.09 30.42 -5.14
C GLU A 31 0.98 29.51 -6.37
N LEU A 32 1.94 28.60 -6.53
CA LEU A 32 1.88 27.60 -7.58
C LEU A 32 1.00 26.44 -7.10
N THR A 33 0.20 25.90 -8.01
CA THR A 33 -0.46 24.61 -7.79
C THR A 33 0.46 23.52 -8.31
N ALA A 34 0.84 22.59 -7.45
CA ALA A 34 1.62 21.41 -7.82
C ALA A 34 0.84 20.14 -7.52
N THR A 35 1.11 19.10 -8.31
CA THR A 35 0.50 17.80 -8.14
C THR A 35 1.55 16.82 -7.66
N VAL A 36 1.30 16.18 -6.51
CA VAL A 36 2.26 15.28 -5.85
C VAL A 36 1.59 13.94 -5.60
N ASN A 37 2.24 12.85 -6.02
CA ASN A 37 1.80 11.50 -5.69
C ASN A 37 2.42 11.08 -4.37
N VAL A 38 1.57 10.70 -3.42
CA VAL A 38 2.00 10.33 -2.08
C VAL A 38 1.42 8.97 -1.69
N PRO A 39 2.18 8.14 -0.96
CA PRO A 39 1.67 6.88 -0.46
C PRO A 39 0.65 7.09 0.65
N VAL A 40 -0.33 6.18 0.75
CA VAL A 40 -1.32 6.17 1.82
C VAL A 40 -0.87 5.20 2.90
N GLN A 41 -0.87 5.65 4.15
CA GLN A 41 -0.61 4.85 5.33
C GLN A 41 -1.86 4.75 6.19
N TYR A 42 -2.22 3.54 6.58
CA TYR A 42 -3.36 3.25 7.45
C TYR A 42 -2.84 3.04 8.87
N LYS A 43 -3.19 3.94 9.78
CA LYS A 43 -2.71 3.92 11.17
C LYS A 43 -3.77 3.35 12.11
N ARG A 44 -3.33 2.66 13.17
CA ARG A 44 -4.16 2.20 14.29
C ARG A 44 -5.36 1.36 13.85
N LEU A 45 -5.09 0.36 13.02
CA LEU A 45 -6.03 -0.74 12.85
C LEU A 45 -5.99 -1.58 14.12
N ALA A 46 -7.13 -1.79 14.79
CA ALA A 46 -7.17 -2.65 15.96
C ALA A 46 -6.75 -4.08 15.55
N ASN A 47 -6.08 -4.80 16.47
CA ASN A 47 -5.45 -6.10 16.19
C ASN A 47 -6.40 -7.16 15.59
N ASP A 48 -7.71 -6.98 15.79
CA ASP A 48 -8.75 -7.91 15.37
C ASP A 48 -9.37 -7.58 14.01
N PHE A 49 -8.95 -6.49 13.33
CA PHE A 49 -9.50 -6.09 12.04
C PHE A 49 -8.45 -6.04 10.93
N GLU A 50 -8.87 -6.36 9.72
CA GLU A 50 -8.11 -6.23 8.48
C GLU A 50 -8.93 -5.57 7.38
N ILE A 51 -8.25 -4.88 6.48
CA ILE A 51 -8.88 -4.26 5.31
C ILE A 51 -9.01 -5.34 4.24
N SER A 52 -10.24 -5.67 3.83
CA SER A 52 -10.52 -6.67 2.78
C SER A 52 -10.78 -6.05 1.40
N SER A 53 -11.04 -4.74 1.32
CA SER A 53 -11.25 -4.06 0.03
C SER A 53 -9.94 -3.83 -0.72
N ASP A 54 -10.00 -3.71 -2.04
CA ASP A 54 -8.93 -3.08 -2.82
C ASP A 54 -8.82 -1.59 -2.41
N PHE A 55 -7.63 -1.17 -1.99
CA PHE A 55 -7.40 0.17 -1.47
C PHE A 55 -6.24 0.85 -2.21
N PRO A 56 -6.35 2.17 -2.47
CA PRO A 56 -5.31 2.88 -3.20
C PRO A 56 -4.04 2.99 -2.34
N HIS A 57 -2.96 2.38 -2.82
CA HIS A 57 -1.62 2.52 -2.21
C HIS A 57 -1.06 3.94 -2.32
N SER A 58 -1.58 4.75 -3.25
CA SER A 58 -1.15 6.12 -3.48
C SER A 58 -2.33 7.02 -3.84
N VAL A 59 -2.24 8.29 -3.44
CA VAL A 59 -3.21 9.35 -3.74
C VAL A 59 -2.48 10.51 -4.37
N GLN A 60 -3.13 11.17 -5.32
CA GLN A 60 -2.61 12.36 -5.95
C GLN A 60 -3.15 13.60 -5.22
N LEU A 61 -2.24 14.39 -4.64
CA LEU A 61 -2.57 15.63 -3.95
C LEU A 61 -2.26 16.82 -4.85
N GLU A 62 -3.26 17.66 -5.10
CA GLU A 62 -3.09 19.01 -5.61
C GLU A 62 -2.89 19.95 -4.41
N VAL A 63 -1.72 20.56 -4.34
CA VAL A 63 -1.31 21.43 -3.25
C VAL A 63 -0.91 22.81 -3.77
N ARG A 64 -1.15 23.84 -2.96
CA ARG A 64 -0.83 25.23 -3.28
C ARG A 64 0.17 25.79 -2.29
N GLY A 65 1.20 26.48 -2.78
CA GLY A 65 2.17 27.17 -1.92
C GLY A 65 3.44 27.60 -2.65
N PRO A 66 4.48 28.01 -1.90
CA PRO A 66 5.75 28.44 -2.46
C PRO A 66 6.46 27.32 -3.23
N SER A 67 6.98 27.62 -4.41
CA SER A 67 7.63 26.65 -5.33
C SER A 67 8.69 25.78 -4.64
N ALA A 68 9.57 26.39 -3.86
CA ALA A 68 10.64 25.70 -3.14
C ALA A 68 10.11 24.66 -2.13
N LYS A 69 8.99 24.95 -1.45
CA LYS A 69 8.37 24.03 -0.48
C LYS A 69 7.66 22.88 -1.19
N LEU A 70 7.00 23.16 -2.32
CA LEU A 70 6.33 22.14 -3.13
C LEU A 70 7.34 21.15 -3.71
N SER A 71 8.47 21.63 -4.24
CA SER A 71 9.54 20.75 -4.75
C SER A 71 10.18 19.91 -3.64
N SER A 72 10.40 20.49 -2.46
CA SER A 72 10.93 19.76 -1.30
C SER A 72 9.96 18.67 -0.82
N MET A 73 8.65 18.98 -0.75
CA MET A 73 7.63 18.01 -0.37
C MET A 73 7.47 16.88 -1.39
N ALA A 74 7.53 17.22 -2.69
CA ALA A 74 7.49 16.23 -3.76
C ALA A 74 8.70 15.28 -3.71
N ALA A 75 9.88 15.80 -3.37
CA ALA A 75 11.07 14.97 -3.17
C ALA A 75 11.00 14.11 -1.89
N ALA A 76 10.34 14.61 -0.83
CA ALA A 76 10.21 13.90 0.44
C ALA A 76 9.15 12.79 0.44
N SER A 77 8.21 12.77 -0.52
CA SER A 77 7.13 11.77 -0.62
C SER A 77 6.35 11.60 0.69
N THR A 78 5.93 12.71 1.28
CA THR A 78 5.24 12.71 2.58
C THR A 78 3.94 11.89 2.53
N PRO A 79 3.77 10.85 3.37
CA PRO A 79 2.59 10.00 3.31
C PRO A 79 1.31 10.70 3.81
N VAL A 80 0.17 10.31 3.24
CA VAL A 80 -1.16 10.58 3.78
C VAL A 80 -1.44 9.55 4.87
N VAL A 81 -1.77 9.98 6.08
CA VAL A 81 -2.04 9.09 7.21
C VAL A 81 -3.54 9.08 7.48
N LEU A 82 -4.20 7.98 7.11
CA LEU A 82 -5.60 7.74 7.47
C LEU A 82 -5.64 6.99 8.80
N ASP A 83 -6.26 7.61 9.80
CA ASP A 83 -6.44 7.01 11.11
C ASP A 83 -7.71 6.17 11.17
N LEU A 84 -7.57 4.88 11.49
CA LEU A 84 -8.68 3.94 11.56
C LEU A 84 -9.13 3.64 13.00
N SER A 85 -8.58 4.35 13.99
CA SER A 85 -8.84 4.11 15.43
C SER A 85 -10.32 4.17 15.83
N ASP A 86 -11.08 5.05 15.19
CA ASP A 86 -12.49 5.26 15.51
C ASP A 86 -13.37 4.08 15.06
N GLN A 87 -12.81 3.13 14.31
CA GLN A 87 -13.55 1.99 13.77
C GLN A 87 -13.40 0.77 14.69
N GLN A 88 -14.45 0.53 15.47
CA GLN A 88 -14.55 -0.63 16.37
C GLN A 88 -15.47 -1.74 15.82
N GLN A 89 -16.08 -1.53 14.64
CA GLN A 89 -17.02 -2.46 14.05
C GLN A 89 -16.60 -2.82 12.62
N PRO A 90 -16.78 -4.10 12.21
CA PRO A 90 -16.59 -4.49 10.82
C PRO A 90 -17.66 -3.85 9.92
N GLY A 91 -17.33 -3.65 8.65
CA GLY A 91 -18.24 -3.11 7.64
C GLY A 91 -17.57 -2.18 6.64
N GLU A 92 -18.37 -1.66 5.71
CA GLU A 92 -17.92 -0.68 4.72
C GLU A 92 -17.97 0.74 5.29
N ARG A 93 -16.87 1.46 5.13
CA ARG A 93 -16.71 2.84 5.60
C ARG A 93 -16.03 3.68 4.52
N THR A 94 -16.50 4.90 4.36
CA THR A 94 -15.91 5.86 3.43
C THR A 94 -15.15 6.91 4.22
N PHE A 95 -13.86 7.04 3.93
CA PHE A 95 -12.96 8.02 4.51
C PHE A 95 -12.77 9.16 3.54
N THR A 96 -12.92 10.40 4.01
CA THR A 96 -12.63 11.60 3.21
C THR A 96 -11.24 12.09 3.57
N ILE A 97 -10.37 12.25 2.56
CA ILE A 97 -9.01 12.74 2.77
C ILE A 97 -9.08 14.24 3.03
N ARG A 98 -8.68 14.64 4.24
CA ARG A 98 -8.63 16.04 4.67
C ARG A 98 -7.19 16.51 4.76
N GLU A 99 -7.02 17.82 4.82
CA GLU A 99 -5.73 18.45 5.05
C GLU A 99 -5.07 17.98 6.37
N SER A 100 -5.88 17.68 7.41
CA SER A 100 -5.40 17.14 8.68
C SER A 100 -4.76 15.75 8.58
N ASP A 101 -5.10 14.99 7.54
CA ASP A 101 -4.61 13.63 7.32
C ASP A 101 -3.24 13.65 6.61
N VAL A 102 -2.82 14.81 6.12
CA VAL A 102 -1.56 15.02 5.39
C VAL A 102 -0.63 15.90 6.21
N ARG A 103 0.63 15.50 6.36
CA ARG A 103 1.64 16.34 7.02
C ARG A 103 2.14 17.42 6.06
N LEU A 104 1.35 18.47 5.86
CA LEU A 104 1.74 19.59 5.02
C LEU A 104 2.72 20.53 5.76
N PRO A 105 3.77 21.02 5.08
CA PRO A 105 4.64 22.06 5.62
C PRO A 105 3.88 23.39 5.75
N PRO A 106 4.28 24.27 6.68
CA PRO A 106 3.59 25.55 6.89
C PRO A 106 3.62 26.41 5.62
N GLY A 107 2.47 26.99 5.26
CA GLY A 107 2.30 27.77 4.04
C GLY A 107 2.08 26.94 2.77
N VAL A 108 1.83 25.63 2.91
CA VAL A 108 1.26 24.79 1.84
C VAL A 108 -0.15 24.40 2.26
N SER A 109 -1.11 24.56 1.34
CA SER A 109 -2.50 24.17 1.55
C SER A 109 -2.92 23.06 0.59
N LEU A 110 -3.82 22.17 1.04
CA LEU A 110 -4.42 21.16 0.18
C LEU A 110 -5.53 21.80 -0.67
N ALA A 111 -5.37 21.81 -2.00
CA ALA A 111 -6.43 22.21 -2.90
C ALA A 111 -7.41 21.06 -3.16
N ARG A 112 -6.88 19.85 -3.42
CA ARG A 112 -7.68 18.65 -3.71
C ARG A 112 -6.87 17.38 -3.51
N ALA A 113 -7.55 16.30 -3.14
CA ALA A 113 -7.02 14.93 -3.22
C ALA A 113 -7.79 14.13 -4.28
N ILE A 114 -7.08 13.29 -5.02
CA ILE A 114 -7.63 12.41 -6.06
C ILE A 114 -7.15 10.97 -5.80
N PRO A 115 -8.04 10.04 -5.42
CA PRO A 115 -9.45 10.28 -5.06
C PRO A 115 -9.59 11.10 -3.76
N SER A 116 -10.68 11.86 -3.62
CA SER A 116 -10.97 12.63 -2.39
C SER A 116 -11.58 11.77 -1.29
N GLN A 117 -12.13 10.61 -1.66
CA GLN A 117 -12.74 9.65 -0.77
C GLN A 117 -12.22 8.26 -1.07
N VAL A 118 -11.94 7.50 -0.02
CA VAL A 118 -11.52 6.11 -0.09
C VAL A 118 -12.56 5.27 0.64
N ARG A 119 -13.16 4.32 -0.07
CA ARG A 119 -14.05 3.33 0.56
C ARG A 119 -13.21 2.14 0.99
N LEU A 120 -13.25 1.84 2.28
CA LEU A 120 -12.58 0.69 2.88
C LEU A 120 -13.63 -0.27 3.44
N ARG A 121 -13.38 -1.56 3.28
CA ARG A 121 -14.13 -2.61 3.95
C ARG A 121 -13.29 -3.23 5.03
N LEU A 122 -13.75 -3.13 6.27
CA LEU A 122 -13.10 -3.68 7.45
C LEU A 122 -13.76 -5.00 7.82
N GLU A 123 -12.97 -6.04 7.98
CA GLU A 123 -13.44 -7.36 8.38
C GLU A 123 -12.64 -7.85 9.59
N ARG A 124 -13.24 -8.78 10.34
CA ARG A 124 -12.52 -9.41 11.44
C ARG A 124 -11.39 -10.25 10.86
N ARG A 125 -10.21 -10.15 11.48
CA ARG A 125 -9.12 -11.10 11.29
C ARG A 125 -9.57 -12.44 11.85
N VAL A 126 -9.52 -13.46 11.01
CA VAL A 126 -9.77 -14.84 11.43
C VAL A 126 -8.56 -15.70 11.12
N SER A 127 -8.46 -16.81 11.83
CA SER A 127 -7.44 -17.83 11.64
C SER A 127 -8.14 -19.15 11.37
N ARG A 128 -7.69 -19.89 10.35
CA ARG A 128 -8.23 -21.21 9.99
C ARG A 128 -7.09 -22.16 9.66
N GLU A 129 -7.29 -23.45 9.97
CA GLU A 129 -6.39 -24.51 9.52
C GLU A 129 -6.93 -25.12 8.23
N VAL A 130 -6.07 -25.22 7.22
CA VAL A 130 -6.39 -25.74 5.89
C VAL A 130 -5.36 -26.79 5.46
N PRO A 131 -5.78 -27.81 4.70
CA PRO A 131 -4.87 -28.86 4.23
C PRO A 131 -3.84 -28.33 3.24
N VAL A 132 -2.66 -28.96 3.25
CA VAL A 132 -1.60 -28.71 2.27
C VAL A 132 -1.73 -29.66 1.09
N GLU A 133 -1.82 -29.12 -0.12
CA GLU A 133 -1.85 -29.87 -1.37
C GLU A 133 -0.51 -29.80 -2.09
N VAL A 134 0.03 -30.96 -2.44
CA VAL A 134 1.33 -31.04 -3.13
C VAL A 134 1.14 -30.82 -4.61
N ARG A 135 1.82 -29.81 -5.15
CA ARG A 135 1.85 -29.55 -6.58
C ARG A 135 3.04 -30.24 -7.23
N PHE A 136 2.80 -31.07 -8.24
CA PHE A 136 3.86 -31.77 -8.98
C PHE A 136 4.25 -31.03 -10.27
N ALA A 137 5.55 -30.88 -10.49
CA ALA A 137 6.12 -30.34 -11.72
C ALA A 137 6.27 -31.44 -12.78
N GLY A 138 5.15 -31.85 -13.39
CA GLY A 138 5.11 -32.84 -14.46
C GLY A 138 4.90 -34.28 -13.99
N PRO A 139 4.80 -35.23 -14.94
CA PRO A 139 4.51 -36.62 -14.62
C PRO A 139 5.73 -37.34 -13.99
N PRO A 140 5.51 -38.45 -13.27
CA PRO A 140 6.58 -39.31 -12.81
C PRO A 140 7.44 -39.87 -13.96
N PRO A 141 8.68 -40.34 -13.69
CA PRO A 141 9.50 -41.03 -14.67
C PRO A 141 8.78 -42.21 -15.32
N ARG A 142 9.12 -42.52 -16.60
CA ARG A 142 8.50 -43.63 -17.34
C ARG A 142 8.63 -44.95 -16.57
N GLY A 143 7.52 -45.67 -16.45
CA GLY A 143 7.46 -46.95 -15.73
C GLY A 143 7.30 -46.81 -14.21
N TYR A 144 7.11 -45.60 -13.69
CA TYR A 144 6.84 -45.34 -12.27
C TYR A 144 5.50 -44.62 -12.07
N ARG A 145 4.86 -44.85 -10.93
CA ARG A 145 3.72 -44.08 -10.43
C ARG A 145 3.97 -43.61 -9.01
N VAL A 146 3.34 -42.51 -8.60
CA VAL A 146 3.34 -42.07 -7.20
C VAL A 146 2.51 -43.07 -6.39
N ALA A 147 3.15 -43.73 -5.43
CA ALA A 147 2.51 -44.71 -4.55
C ALA A 147 1.88 -44.03 -3.33
N SER A 148 2.60 -43.08 -2.72
CA SER A 148 2.09 -42.28 -1.61
C SER A 148 2.81 -40.95 -1.49
N VAL A 149 2.10 -39.96 -0.96
CA VAL A 149 2.64 -38.64 -0.64
C VAL A 149 2.33 -38.38 0.84
N LYS A 150 3.34 -38.02 1.63
CA LYS A 150 3.17 -37.59 3.01
C LYS A 150 3.65 -36.17 3.15
N VAL A 151 2.87 -35.35 3.84
CA VAL A 151 3.15 -33.94 4.06
C VAL A 151 3.18 -33.67 5.56
N ALA A 152 4.24 -33.02 6.03
CA ALA A 152 4.42 -32.70 7.44
C ALA A 152 4.79 -31.20 7.61
N PRO A 153 3.91 -30.38 8.22
CA PRO A 153 2.57 -30.71 8.72
C PRO A 153 1.52 -30.88 7.60
N PRO A 154 0.48 -31.72 7.80
CA PRO A 154 -0.58 -31.92 6.79
C PRO A 154 -1.57 -30.74 6.71
N ASN A 155 -1.70 -29.97 7.78
CA ASN A 155 -2.53 -28.78 7.84
C ASN A 155 -1.68 -27.59 8.27
N VAL A 156 -2.01 -26.43 7.74
CA VAL A 156 -1.32 -25.17 8.03
C VAL A 156 -2.32 -24.09 8.40
N ARG A 157 -1.89 -23.19 9.27
CA ARG A 157 -2.71 -22.10 9.75
C ARG A 157 -2.56 -20.89 8.84
N ILE A 158 -3.68 -20.45 8.28
CA ILE A 158 -3.81 -19.22 7.50
C ILE A 158 -4.54 -18.16 8.31
N GLU A 159 -4.17 -16.91 8.09
CA GLU A 159 -4.73 -15.73 8.77
C GLU A 159 -5.01 -14.62 7.76
N GLY A 160 -6.13 -13.92 7.93
CA GLY A 160 -6.52 -12.82 7.05
C GLY A 160 -7.96 -12.34 7.32
N PRO A 161 -8.54 -11.53 6.40
CA PRO A 161 -9.93 -11.15 6.47
C PRO A 161 -10.87 -12.35 6.37
N ALA A 162 -11.94 -12.37 7.18
CA ALA A 162 -12.91 -13.47 7.26
C ALA A 162 -13.34 -14.01 5.88
N THR A 163 -13.80 -13.13 4.99
CA THR A 163 -14.30 -13.55 3.68
C THR A 163 -13.21 -14.19 2.81
N HIS A 164 -11.95 -13.80 2.96
CA HIS A 164 -10.83 -14.33 2.18
C HIS A 164 -10.37 -15.69 2.71
N VAL A 165 -10.26 -15.81 4.03
CA VAL A 165 -9.89 -17.07 4.68
C VAL A 165 -10.96 -18.15 4.48
N GLU A 166 -12.24 -17.78 4.48
CA GLU A 166 -13.34 -18.72 4.24
C GLU A 166 -13.33 -19.29 2.81
N ARG A 167 -12.86 -18.52 1.83
CA ARG A 167 -12.75 -18.92 0.42
C ARG A 167 -11.59 -19.87 0.13
N ILE A 168 -10.62 -19.99 1.04
CA ILE A 168 -9.46 -20.87 0.85
C ILE A 168 -9.79 -22.28 1.34
N GLU A 169 -9.71 -23.23 0.43
CA GLU A 169 -9.94 -24.66 0.70
C GLU A 169 -8.65 -25.41 1.02
N SER A 170 -7.56 -25.09 0.32
CA SER A 170 -6.24 -25.70 0.48
C SER A 170 -5.12 -24.69 0.22
N VAL A 171 -3.90 -25.04 0.64
CA VAL A 171 -2.68 -24.29 0.33
C VAL A 171 -1.77 -25.17 -0.51
N GLU A 172 -1.29 -24.65 -1.63
CA GLU A 172 -0.43 -25.40 -2.53
C GLU A 172 1.04 -25.30 -2.11
N THR A 173 1.81 -26.37 -2.34
CA THR A 173 3.27 -26.29 -2.26
C THR A 173 3.86 -25.70 -3.54
N ASP A 174 5.10 -25.22 -3.45
CA ASP A 174 5.93 -25.03 -4.64
C ASP A 174 6.02 -26.33 -5.47
N PRO A 175 6.16 -26.24 -6.80
CA PRO A 175 6.16 -27.41 -7.67
C PRO A 175 7.31 -28.38 -7.34
N VAL A 176 6.97 -29.61 -6.94
CA VAL A 176 7.92 -30.70 -6.66
C VAL A 176 8.26 -31.44 -7.96
N GLN A 177 9.54 -31.46 -8.34
CA GLN A 177 10.01 -32.17 -9.53
C GLN A 177 10.30 -33.65 -9.22
N LEU A 178 9.57 -34.55 -9.89
CA LEU A 178 9.64 -36.00 -9.68
C LEU A 178 10.72 -36.72 -10.52
N GLY A 179 11.42 -36.00 -11.40
CA GLY A 179 12.22 -36.57 -12.49
C GLY A 179 13.38 -37.51 -12.11
N ALA A 180 13.72 -37.65 -10.83
CA ALA A 180 14.85 -38.45 -10.35
C ALA A 180 14.50 -39.49 -9.28
N ILE A 181 13.23 -39.68 -8.92
CA ILE A 181 12.85 -40.53 -7.78
C ILE A 181 12.84 -42.01 -8.22
N VAL A 182 13.66 -42.84 -7.58
CA VAL A 182 13.74 -44.29 -7.83
C VAL A 182 12.94 -45.10 -6.79
N SER A 183 12.71 -44.54 -5.59
CA SER A 183 11.94 -45.21 -4.52
C SER A 183 11.26 -44.20 -3.58
N GLU A 184 12.04 -43.36 -2.92
CA GLU A 184 11.58 -42.36 -1.95
C GLU A 184 12.45 -41.11 -2.02
N ALA A 185 11.83 -39.95 -1.92
CA ALA A 185 12.53 -38.67 -1.85
C ALA A 185 11.79 -37.74 -0.89
N GLU A 186 12.56 -36.91 -0.19
CA GLU A 186 12.06 -35.90 0.72
C GLU A 186 12.40 -34.50 0.18
N TYR A 187 11.39 -33.64 0.14
CA TYR A 187 11.49 -32.28 -0.37
C TYR A 187 11.10 -31.31 0.73
N SER A 188 11.89 -30.26 0.90
CA SER A 188 11.55 -29.12 1.73
C SER A 188 11.05 -28.02 0.81
N VAL A 189 9.76 -27.69 0.89
CA VAL A 189 9.08 -26.77 -0.03
C VAL A 189 8.38 -25.65 0.72
N GLN A 190 8.28 -24.51 0.06
CA GLN A 190 7.47 -23.40 0.54
C GLN A 190 6.01 -23.59 0.13
N LEU A 191 5.15 -22.84 0.80
CA LEU A 191 3.71 -22.85 0.61
C LEU A 191 3.24 -21.56 -0.07
N PHE A 192 2.19 -21.68 -0.86
CA PHE A 192 1.57 -20.60 -1.58
C PHE A 192 0.04 -20.64 -1.43
N VAL A 193 -0.52 -19.55 -0.92
CA VAL A 193 -1.96 -19.44 -0.56
C VAL A 193 -2.79 -18.81 -1.68
N GLY A 194 -2.17 -18.21 -2.70
CA GLY A 194 -2.85 -17.60 -3.85
C GLY A 194 -3.50 -16.24 -3.60
N ASP A 195 -4.07 -16.01 -2.41
CA ASP A 195 -4.72 -14.74 -2.06
C ASP A 195 -3.73 -13.75 -1.40
N PRO A 196 -3.56 -12.52 -1.94
CA PRO A 196 -2.60 -11.54 -1.41
C PRO A 196 -2.99 -10.96 -0.04
N GLN A 197 -4.26 -11.11 0.38
CA GLN A 197 -4.74 -10.64 1.69
C GLN A 197 -4.70 -11.74 2.76
N VAL A 198 -4.30 -12.96 2.41
CA VAL A 198 -4.16 -14.07 3.35
C VAL A 198 -2.70 -14.45 3.49
N ARG A 199 -2.27 -14.66 4.74
CA ARG A 199 -0.90 -15.02 5.07
C ARG A 199 -0.85 -16.31 5.88
N LEU A 200 0.28 -16.98 5.82
CA LEU A 200 0.57 -18.13 6.68
C LEU A 200 1.02 -17.63 8.06
N SER A 201 0.51 -18.26 9.11
CA SER A 201 0.93 -17.97 10.49
C SER A 201 2.39 -18.38 10.74
N SER A 202 2.87 -19.39 9.98
CA SER A 202 4.26 -19.86 10.01
C SER A 202 4.83 -19.88 8.59
N THR A 203 6.05 -19.37 8.45
CA THR A 203 6.85 -19.42 7.21
C THR A 203 7.84 -20.59 7.19
N ALA A 204 7.71 -21.53 8.13
CA ALA A 204 8.55 -22.73 8.15
C ALA A 204 8.24 -23.59 6.89
N PRO A 205 9.28 -24.11 6.22
CA PRO A 205 9.08 -24.96 5.07
C PRO A 205 8.41 -26.28 5.47
N VAL A 206 7.65 -26.85 4.55
CA VAL A 206 6.93 -28.10 4.73
C VAL A 206 7.73 -29.25 4.13
N LEU A 207 7.78 -30.37 4.86
CA LEU A 207 8.42 -31.60 4.41
C LEU A 207 7.42 -32.43 3.62
N VAL A 208 7.77 -32.72 2.37
CA VAL A 208 6.99 -33.56 1.46
C VAL A 208 7.80 -34.81 1.14
N GLN A 209 7.33 -35.95 1.63
CA GLN A 209 7.88 -37.26 1.32
C GLN A 209 7.07 -37.92 0.21
N VAL A 210 7.73 -38.19 -0.92
CA VAL A 210 7.11 -38.82 -2.09
C VAL A 210 7.69 -40.21 -2.27
N LYS A 211 6.81 -41.21 -2.28
CA LYS A 211 7.16 -42.61 -2.58
C LYS A 211 6.66 -42.97 -3.97
N THR A 212 7.53 -43.54 -4.78
CA THR A 212 7.20 -44.02 -6.13
C THR A 212 7.33 -45.53 -6.22
N GLU A 213 6.54 -46.15 -7.08
CA GLU A 213 6.63 -47.58 -7.36
C GLU A 213 6.58 -47.87 -8.85
N ARG A 214 7.19 -49.00 -9.24
CA ARG A 214 7.26 -49.39 -10.64
C ARG A 214 5.92 -49.95 -11.12
N VAL A 215 5.40 -49.39 -12.20
CA VAL A 215 4.23 -49.92 -12.91
C VAL A 215 4.68 -51.18 -13.65
N ARG A 216 4.08 -52.33 -13.33
CA ARG A 216 4.32 -53.62 -13.99
C ARG A 216 3.58 -53.73 -15.30
#